data_AF-A0A109BF09-F1
#
_entry.id   AF-A0A109BF09-F1
#
_cell.length_a   1.000
_cell.length_b   1.000
_cell.length_c   1.000
_cell.angle_alpha   90.00
_cell.angle_beta   90.00
_cell.angle_gamma   90.00
#
_symmetry.space_group_name_H-M   'P 1'
#
loop_
_entity.id
_entity.type
_entity.pdbx_description
1 polymer ?
#
loop_
_entity_poly.entity_id
_entity_poly.type
_entity_poly.pdbx_seq_one_letter_code
_entity_poly.pdbx_strand_id
1 'polypeptide(L)' 'MSIDLSGGNENMDYAQLESTYKGFMFLTKIAIVSLIVLLVGMYLFLT' A
#
# COMPACT_ATOMS: atom_id res chain seq x y z
N MET A 1 4.50 -10.05 0.88
CA MET A 1 5.73 -9.32 1.25
C MET A 1 5.79 -9.36 2.76
N SER A 2 6.58 -10.29 3.32
CA SER A 2 6.79 -10.37 4.77
C SER A 2 7.89 -9.38 5.10
N ILE A 3 7.58 -8.38 5.92
CA ILE A 3 8.59 -7.46 6.44
C ILE A 3 9.41 -8.31 7.42
N ASP A 4 10.72 -8.38 7.21
CA ASP A 4 11.59 -9.08 8.14
C ASP A 4 11.75 -8.22 9.40
N LEU A 5 11.17 -8.71 10.49
CA LEU A 5 11.19 -8.06 11.82
C LEU A 5 12.19 -8.75 12.76
N SER A 6 13.02 -9.67 12.24
CA SER A 6 14.03 -10.36 13.03
C SER A 6 15.21 -9.43 13.35
N GLY A 7 15.39 -9.12 14.64
CA GLY A 7 16.43 -8.18 15.13
C GLY A 7 15.91 -6.90 15.80
N GLY A 8 14.59 -6.78 15.94
CA GLY A 8 13.93 -5.68 16.63
C GLY A 8 13.93 -5.76 18.17
N ASN A 9 13.68 -4.65 18.87
CA ASN A 9 13.54 -4.63 20.32
C ASN A 9 12.36 -5.50 20.77
N GLU A 10 12.62 -6.49 21.64
CA GLU A 10 11.64 -7.48 22.11
C GLU A 10 10.38 -6.87 22.76
N ASN A 11 10.45 -5.62 23.22
CA ASN A 11 9.33 -4.91 23.84
C ASN A 11 8.43 -4.17 22.82
N MET A 12 8.74 -4.25 21.53
CA MET A 12 8.00 -3.52 20.49
C MET A 12 6.86 -4.37 19.92
N ASP A 13 5.65 -3.80 19.84
CA ASP A 13 4.48 -4.47 19.25
C ASP A 13 4.60 -4.50 17.72
N TYR A 14 5.25 -5.54 17.23
CA TYR A 14 5.44 -5.82 15.81
C TYR A 14 4.16 -6.24 15.09
N ALA A 15 3.17 -6.80 15.80
CA ALA A 15 1.94 -7.28 15.19
C ALA A 15 1.07 -6.13 14.69
N GLN A 16 0.99 -5.04 15.47
CA GLN A 16 0.27 -3.84 15.06
C GLN A 16 0.94 -3.16 13.85
N LEU A 17 2.26 -3.04 13.86
CA LEU A 17 3.03 -2.45 12.75
C LEU A 17 2.86 -3.22 11.44
N GLU A 18 2.92 -4.55 11.50
CA GLU A 18 2.71 -5.39 10.32
C GLU A 18 1.30 -5.20 9.74
N SER A 19 0.28 -5.14 10.60
CA SER A 19 -1.12 -4.91 10.18
C SER A 19 -1.30 -3.55 9.51
N THR A 20 -0.76 -2.48 10.11
CA THR A 20 -0.82 -1.12 9.54
C THR A 20 -0.11 -1.06 8.19
N TYR A 21 1.07 -1.67 8.07
CA TYR A 21 1.82 -1.66 6.81
C TYR A 21 1.10 -2.43 5.70
N LYS A 22 0.49 -3.58 6.02
CA LYS A 22 -0.36 -4.32 5.08
C LYS A 22 -1.56 -3.48 4.62
N GLY A 23 -2.22 -2.79 5.55
CA GLY A 23 -3.34 -1.90 5.25
C GLY A 23 -2.94 -0.74 4.34
N PHE A 24 -1.81 -0.09 4.64
CA PHE A 24 -1.24 0.97 3.81
C PHE A 24 -0.94 0.47 2.39
N MET A 25 -0.21 -0.64 2.26
CA MET A 25 0.14 -1.20 0.95
C MET A 25 -1.09 -1.58 0.11
N PHE A 26 -2.14 -2.10 0.76
CA PHE A 26 -3.40 -2.41 0.09
C PHE A 26 -4.09 -1.14 -0.44
N LEU A 27 -4.21 -0.11 0.39
CA LEU A 27 -4.77 1.19 0.00
C LEU A 27 -3.96 1.85 -1.11
N THR A 28 -2.63 1.85 -1.02
CA THR A 28 -1.75 2.40 -2.04
C THR A 28 -1.95 1.70 -3.38
N LYS A 29 -2.07 0.37 -3.39
CA LYS A 29 -2.33 -0.39 -4.62
C LYS A 29 -3.66 0.02 -5.25
N ILE A 30 -4.72 0.15 -4.45
CA ILE A 30 -6.03 0.62 -4.94
C ILE A 30 -5.91 2.03 -5.51
N ALA A 31 -5.26 2.95 -4.79
CA ALA A 31 -5.09 4.34 -5.22
C ALA A 31 -4.35 4.44 -6.56
N ILE A 32 -3.28 3.66 -6.75
CA ILE A 32 -2.52 3.62 -8.00
C ILE A 32 -3.39 3.09 -9.15
N VAL A 33 -4.13 2.00 -8.94
CA VAL A 33 -5.02 1.44 -9.97
C VAL A 33 -6.10 2.46 -10.36
N SER A 34 -6.70 3.14 -9.39
CA SER A 34 -7.69 4.19 -9.63
C SER A 34 -7.11 5.37 -10.42
N LEU A 35 -5.87 5.79 -10.12
CA LEU A 35 -5.18 6.84 -10.87
C LEU A 35 -4.93 6.44 -12.33
N ILE A 36 -4.51 5.20 -12.57
CA ILE A 36 -4.30 4.69 -13.93
C ILE A 36 -5.62 4.71 -14.71
N VAL A 37 -6.72 4.23 -14.11
CA VAL A 37 -8.05 4.25 -14.75
C VAL A 37 -8.48 5.68 -15.06
N LEU A 38 -8.27 6.62 -14.14
CA LEU A 38 -8.60 8.03 -14.35
C LEU A 38 -7.79 8.65 -15.49
N LEU A 39 -6.48 8.40 -15.56
CA LEU A 39 -5.62 8.90 -16.63
C LEU A 39 -6.00 8.32 -17.99
N VAL A 40 -6.34 7.02 -18.06
CA VAL A 40 -6.83 6.38 -19.28
C VAL A 40 -8.17 6.97 -19.71
N GLY A 41 -9.08 7.19 -18.76
CA GLY A 41 -10.36 7.87 -19.03
C GLY A 41 -10.13 9.26 -19.61
N MET A 42 -9.28 10.07 -18.97
CA MET A 42 -8.92 11.40 -19.47
C MET A 42 -8.36 11.34 -20.89
N TYR A 43 -7.45 10.41 -21.18
CA TYR A 43 -6.90 10.26 -22.52
C TYR A 43 -7.99 9.98 -23.57
N LEU A 44 -8.97 9.12 -23.28
CA LEU A 44 -10.05 8.79 -24.22
C LEU A 44 -11.08 9.91 -24.40
N PHE A 45 -11.30 10.76 -23.41
CA PHE A 45 -12.31 11.83 -23.45
C PHE A 45 -11.77 13.20 -23.86
N LEU A 46 -10.47 13.47 -23.65
CA LEU A 46 -9.82 14.76 -23.95
C LEU A 46 -8.97 14.74 -25.22
N THR A 47 -8.83 13.58 -25.88
CA THR A 47 -8.21 13.43 -27.21
C THR A 47 -9.32 13.27 -28.25
#